data_AF-A0A377YUA1-F1
#
_entry.id   AF-A0A377YUA1-F1
#
_cell.length_a   1.000
_cell.length_b   1.000
_cell.length_c   1.000
_cell.angle_alpha   90.00
_cell.angle_beta   90.00
_cell.angle_gamma   90.00
#
_symmetry.space_group_name_H-M   'P 1'
#
loop_
_entity.id
_entity.type
_entity.pdbx_description
1 polymer ?
#
loop_
_entity_poly.entity_id
_entity_poly.type
_entity_poly.pdbx_seq_one_letter_code
_entity_poly.pdbx_strand_id
1 'polypeptide(L)'
;MFYEDEVDIHLNPKVGADWHLRGQQKRVVTPGQNEKYYLAGALHSDTGKASYVSGNSKGSSLFIRLKTSEGDIPAGKNDYAHCR
;
A
#
# COMPACT_ATOMS: atom_id res chain seq x y z
N MET A 1 19.65 -5.69 -10.07
CA MET A 1 18.71 -6.80 -9.72
C MET A 1 17.36 -6.21 -9.32
N PHE A 2 16.26 -6.96 -9.42
CA PHE A 2 14.94 -6.51 -8.94
C PHE A 2 14.43 -7.36 -7.79
N TYR A 3 13.83 -6.71 -6.80
CA TYR A 3 13.07 -7.35 -5.72
C TYR A 3 11.59 -7.00 -5.90
N GLU A 4 10.73 -8.02 -5.97
CA GLU A 4 9.29 -7.86 -6.18
C GLU A 4 8.51 -8.39 -4.97
N ASP A 5 7.47 -7.68 -4.54
CA ASP A 5 6.57 -8.14 -3.46
C ASP A 5 5.15 -7.56 -3.58
N GLU A 6 4.20 -8.21 -2.91
CA GLU A 6 2.80 -7.80 -2.79
C GLU A 6 2.48 -7.32 -1.37
N VAL A 7 1.72 -6.22 -1.25
CA VAL A 7 1.30 -5.63 0.03
C VAL A 7 -0.22 -5.47 0.07
N ASP A 8 -0.83 -5.96 1.15
CA ASP A 8 -2.24 -5.76 1.47
C ASP A 8 -2.42 -4.54 2.42
N ILE A 9 -3.07 -3.48 1.95
CA ILE A 9 -3.39 -2.28 2.74
C ILE A 9 -4.80 -2.42 3.33
N HIS A 10 -4.87 -2.44 4.66
CA HIS A 10 -6.15 -2.46 5.38
C HIS A 10 -6.72 -1.04 5.50
N LEU A 11 -7.91 -0.80 4.94
CA LEU A 11 -8.57 0.50 4.97
C LEU A 11 -9.44 0.73 6.21
N ASN A 12 -9.54 -0.27 7.10
CA ASN A 12 -10.25 -0.10 8.36
C ASN A 12 -9.60 1.02 9.20
N PRO A 13 -10.40 1.88 9.86
CA PRO A 13 -9.88 2.89 10.78
C PRO A 13 -8.92 2.25 11.79
N LYS A 14 -7.71 2.80 11.88
CA LYS A 14 -6.73 2.31 12.86
C LYS A 14 -7.22 2.69 14.26
N VAL A 15 -7.47 1.69 15.10
CA VAL A 15 -7.76 1.90 16.52
C VAL A 15 -6.42 2.06 17.23
N GLY A 16 -6.12 3.28 17.64
CA GLY A 16 -4.93 3.63 18.42
C GLY A 16 -5.28 4.10 19.82
N ALA A 17 -4.25 4.36 20.63
CA ALA A 17 -4.43 5.05 21.90
C ALA A 17 -4.99 6.46 21.65
N ASP A 18 -6.07 6.79 22.35
CA ASP A 18 -6.73 8.09 22.29
C ASP A 18 -7.07 8.53 23.71
N TRP A 19 -7.04 9.83 23.96
CA TRP A 19 -7.43 10.39 25.25
C TRP A 19 -8.94 10.63 25.23
N HIS A 20 -9.66 10.00 26.15
CA HIS A 20 -11.12 10.12 26.24
C HIS A 20 -11.56 10.43 27.67
N LEU A 21 -12.74 11.03 27.80
CA LEU A 21 -13.30 11.36 29.11
C LEU A 21 -13.55 10.08 29.92
N ARG A 22 -13.20 10.11 31.21
CA ARG A 22 -13.40 8.96 32.09
C ARG A 22 -14.87 8.55 32.12
N GLY A 23 -15.15 7.28 31.84
CA GLY A 23 -16.51 6.72 31.82
C GLY A 23 -17.24 6.81 30.47
N GLN A 24 -16.65 7.40 29.44
CA GLN A 24 -17.20 7.38 28.08
C GLN A 24 -16.43 6.43 27.18
N GLN A 25 -17.08 5.40 26.62
CA GLN A 25 -16.48 4.56 25.58
C GLN A 25 -16.67 5.20 24.21
N LYS A 26 -15.57 5.47 23.50
CA LYS A 26 -15.62 5.92 22.10
C LYS A 26 -16.20 4.80 21.23
N ARG A 27 -17.25 5.10 20.47
CA ARG A 27 -17.80 4.16 19.49
C ARG A 27 -16.84 4.02 18.32
N VAL A 28 -16.24 2.84 18.19
CA VAL A 28 -15.44 2.48 17.01
C VAL A 28 -16.40 1.99 15.94
N VAL A 29 -16.42 2.68 14.79
CA VAL A 29 -17.19 2.19 13.64
C VAL A 29 -16.47 0.97 13.05
N THR A 30 -17.12 -0.18 13.11
CA THR A 30 -16.68 -1.38 12.40
C THR A 30 -17.50 -1.50 11.13
N PRO A 31 -16.95 -1.17 9.94
CA PRO A 31 -17.71 -1.14 8.70
C PRO A 31 -18.24 -2.51 8.23
N GLY A 32 -18.00 -3.60 8.97
CA GLY A 32 -18.50 -4.95 8.69
C GLY A 32 -17.82 -5.61 7.49
N GLN A 33 -17.55 -4.84 6.44
CA GLN A 33 -16.76 -5.22 5.29
C GLN A 33 -15.31 -4.77 5.46
N ASN A 34 -14.39 -5.73 5.38
CA ASN A 34 -12.96 -5.47 5.43
C ASN A 34 -12.47 -5.01 4.05
N GLU A 35 -12.50 -3.71 3.81
CA GLU A 35 -11.95 -3.14 2.59
C GLU A 35 -10.42 -3.23 2.62
N LYS A 36 -9.87 -3.98 1.66
CA LYS A 36 -8.43 -4.13 1.44
C LYS A 36 -8.08 -3.56 0.07
N TYR A 37 -6.97 -2.84 0.03
CA TYR A 37 -6.38 -2.36 -1.21
C TYR A 37 -5.05 -3.05 -1.44
N TYR A 38 -4.78 -3.49 -2.66
CA TYR A 38 -3.63 -4.34 -2.96
C TYR A 38 -2.61 -3.58 -3.80
N LEU A 39 -1.34 -3.74 -3.47
CA LEU A 39 -0.20 -3.12 -4.14
C LEU A 39 0.78 -4.22 -4.53
N ALA A 40 1.32 -4.19 -5.75
CA ALA A 40 2.53 -4.92 -6.10
C ALA A 40 3.63 -3.92 -6.43
N GLY A 41 4.84 -4.16 -5.92
CA GLY A 41 5.98 -3.27 -6.09
C GLY A 41 7.21 -4.02 -6.57
N ALA A 42 8.06 -3.31 -7.32
CA ALA A 42 9.38 -3.77 -7.73
C ALA A 42 10.42 -2.70 -7.36
N LEU A 43 11.51 -3.11 -6.69
CA LEU A 43 12.64 -2.26 -6.34
C LEU A 43 13.87 -2.67 -7.14
N HIS A 44 14.46 -1.73 -7.88
CA HIS A 44 15.75 -1.93 -8.53
C HIS A 44 16.88 -1.74 -7.54
N SER A 45 17.62 -2.80 -7.21
CA SER A 45 18.66 -2.82 -6.17
C SER A 45 19.76 -1.79 -6.37
N ASP A 46 20.13 -1.53 -7.62
CA ASP A 46 21.34 -0.78 -7.94
C ASP A 46 21.06 0.72 -8.08
N THR A 47 19.81 1.08 -8.39
CA THR A 47 19.39 2.49 -8.56
C THR A 47 18.46 2.97 -7.45
N GLY A 48 17.94 2.07 -6.62
CA GLY A 48 16.95 2.38 -5.59
C GLY A 48 15.59 2.81 -6.13
N LYS A 49 15.35 2.71 -7.45
CA LYS A 49 14.07 3.11 -8.06
C LYS A 49 13.01 2.05 -7.77
N ALA A 50 11.85 2.49 -7.29
CA ALA A 50 10.71 1.64 -7.04
C ALA A 50 9.57 1.94 -8.03
N SER A 51 8.99 0.88 -8.59
CA SER A 51 7.78 0.90 -9.41
C SER A 51 6.67 0.19 -8.65
N TYR A 52 5.42 0.63 -8.80
CA TYR A 52 4.29 -0.02 -8.16
C TYR A 52 3.03 0.03 -9.01
N VAL A 53 2.17 -0.96 -8.82
CA VAL A 53 0.82 -1.02 -9.38
C VAL A 53 -0.17 -1.39 -8.29
N SER A 54 -1.40 -0.90 -8.41
CA SER A 54 -2.43 -1.14 -7.40
C SER A 54 -3.74 -1.67 -7.98
N GLY A 55 -4.56 -2.27 -7.12
CA GLY A 55 -5.85 -2.83 -7.48
C GLY A 55 -6.78 -3.07 -6.30
N ASN A 56 -8.06 -3.26 -6.61
CA ASN A 56 -9.13 -3.49 -5.63
C ASN A 56 -9.28 -4.96 -5.23
N SER A 57 -8.55 -5.87 -5.88
CA SER A 57 -8.63 -7.31 -5.62
C SER A 57 -7.24 -7.93 -5.57
N LYS A 58 -7.12 -8.98 -4.77
CA LYS A 58 -5.91 -9.80 -4.70
C LYS A 58 -5.84 -10.70 -5.92
N GLY A 59 -4.68 -10.75 -6.58
CA GLY A 59 -4.47 -11.69 -7.66
C GLY A 59 -3.20 -11.43 -8.45
N SER A 60 -2.79 -12.46 -9.19
CA SER A 60 -1.61 -12.45 -10.07
C SER A 60 -1.65 -11.37 -11.17
N SER A 61 -2.82 -10.80 -11.44
CA SER A 61 -2.97 -9.66 -12.35
C SER A 61 -2.17 -8.43 -11.91
N LEU A 62 -1.89 -8.27 -10.61
CA LEU A 62 -1.04 -7.20 -10.10
C LEU A 62 0.41 -7.37 -10.60
N PHE A 63 1.00 -8.54 -10.45
CA PHE A 63 2.34 -8.82 -11.00
C PHE A 63 2.41 -8.74 -12.52
N ILE A 64 1.38 -9.22 -13.22
CA ILE A 64 1.32 -9.10 -14.69
C ILE A 64 1.30 -7.62 -15.11
N ARG A 65 0.53 -6.79 -14.40
CA ARG A 65 0.47 -5.34 -14.65
C ARG A 65 1.78 -4.66 -14.31
N LEU A 66 2.45 -5.06 -13.22
CA LEU A 66 3.75 -4.52 -12.82
C LEU A 66 4.80 -4.72 -13.92
N LYS A 67 4.87 -5.93 -14.48
CA LYS A 67 5.82 -6.28 -15.56
C LYS A 67 5.46 -5.63 -16.89
N THR A 68 4.16 -5.55 -17.20
CA THR A 68 3.70 -4.87 -18.43
C THR A 68 3.88 -3.35 -18.35
N SER A 69 3.93 -2.78 -17.15
CA SER A 69 4.03 -1.33 -16.92
C SER A 69 5.45 -0.76 -16.99
N GLU A 70 6.48 -1.59 -17.19
CA GLU A 70 7.88 -1.16 -17.32
C GLU A 70 8.13 -0.21 -18.51
N GLY A 71 7.14 -0.03 -19.41
CA GLY A 71 7.23 0.88 -20.56
C GLY A 71 6.70 2.30 -20.36
N ASP A 72 5.64 2.55 -19.55
CA ASP A 72 4.85 3.80 -19.74
C ASP A 72 4.12 4.37 -18.49
N ILE A 73 4.40 3.92 -17.26
CA ILE A 73 3.80 4.59 -16.09
C ILE A 73 4.76 5.66 -15.57
N PRO A 74 4.40 6.96 -15.59
CA PRO A 74 5.19 7.96 -14.90
C PRO A 74 5.23 7.56 -13.43
N ALA A 75 6.43 7.27 -12.93
CA ALA A 75 6.69 7.05 -11.51
C ALA A 75 5.86 8.08 -10.73
N GLY A 76 4.87 7.61 -9.96
CA GLY A 76 4.18 8.47 -9.01
C GLY A 76 5.28 9.18 -8.23
N LYS A 77 5.25 10.52 -8.24
CA LYS A 77 6.33 11.36 -7.70
C LYS A 77 6.64 10.91 -6.28
N ASN A 78 7.74 10.17 -6.13
CA ASN A 78 8.23 9.75 -4.84
C ASN A 78 9.04 10.90 -4.27
N ASP A 79 8.36 11.84 -3.62
CA ASP A 79 9.00 12.87 -2.77
C ASP A 79 9.56 12.29 -1.46
N TYR A 80 9.62 10.96 -1.33
CA TYR A 80 10.20 10.23 -0.21
C TYR A 80 11.39 9.38 -0.67
N ALA A 81 12.41 10.02 -1.22
CA ALA A 81 13.75 9.45 -1.37
C ALA A 81 14.74 10.26 -0.54
N HIS A 82 14.52 10.31 0.77
CA HIS A 82 15.54 10.75 1.72
C HIS A 82 15.43 9.91 3.00
N CYS A 83 15.96 8.70 2.94
CA CYS A 83 16.52 8.06 4.12
C CYS A 83 18.05 8.14 3.96
N ARG A 84 18.60 9.25 4.45
CA ARG A 84 20.01 9.37 4.81
C ARG A 84 20.07 10.13 6.12
#